data_AF-A0A0D6AV24-F1
#
_entry.id   AF-A0A0D6AV24-F1
#
_cell.length_a   1.000
_cell.length_b   1.000
_cell.length_c   1.000
_cell.angle_alpha   90.00
_cell.angle_beta   90.00
_cell.angle_gamma   90.00
#
_symmetry.space_group_name_H-M   'P 1'
#
loop_
_entity.id
_entity.type
_entity.pdbx_description
1 polymer ?
#
loop_
_entity_poly.entity_id
_entity_poly.type
_entity_poly.pdbx_seq_one_letter_code
_entity_poly.pdbx_strand_id
1 'polypeptide(L)'
;MPHDFLKWQTVYTYFRAWESNGTWRVINQQLREQVRVKVGRNRVPSAGTVDSQSVKTAMGGEEIGFDGRKKVKGRKRRILVDTMGLILDLWVCAFMERNPQIIKEWN
;
A
#
# COMPACT_ATOMS: atom_id res chain seq x y z
N MET A 1 1.16 -19.42 18.69
CA MET A 1 0.18 -18.32 18.53
C MET A 1 -0.78 -18.39 19.69
N PRO A 2 -1.30 -17.26 20.21
CA PRO A 2 -2.39 -17.28 21.17
C PRO A 2 -3.55 -18.15 20.66
N HIS A 3 -4.15 -18.96 21.52
CA HIS A 3 -5.18 -19.92 21.15
C HIS A 3 -6.49 -19.28 20.67
N ASP A 4 -6.66 -17.97 20.91
CA ASP A 4 -7.87 -17.22 20.61
C ASP A 4 -7.99 -16.80 19.13
N PHE A 5 -6.97 -17.05 18.32
CA PHE A 5 -7.02 -16.75 16.90
C PHE A 5 -7.62 -17.90 16.10
N LEU A 6 -8.38 -17.54 15.07
CA LEU A 6 -8.79 -18.48 14.03
C LEU A 6 -7.57 -19.18 13.43
N LYS A 7 -7.77 -20.43 12.97
CA LYS A 7 -6.73 -21.19 12.29
C LYS A 7 -6.10 -20.35 11.18
N TRP A 8 -4.77 -20.27 11.17
CA TRP A 8 -4.04 -19.35 10.29
C TRP A 8 -4.36 -19.59 8.81
N GLN A 9 -4.66 -20.83 8.42
CA GLN A 9 -5.05 -21.18 7.05
C GLN A 9 -6.30 -20.42 6.64
N THR A 10 -7.34 -20.42 7.49
CA THR A 10 -8.60 -19.71 7.23
C THR A 10 -8.34 -18.22 7.05
N VAL A 11 -7.58 -17.62 7.97
CA VAL A 11 -7.23 -16.19 7.90
C VAL A 11 -6.50 -15.87 6.59
N TYR A 12 -5.52 -16.70 6.23
CA TYR A 12 -4.72 -16.50 5.02
C TYR A 12 -5.56 -16.70 3.74
N THR A 13 -6.47 -17.67 3.72
CA THR A 13 -7.39 -17.89 2.59
C THR A 13 -8.24 -16.65 2.30
N TYR A 14 -8.88 -16.08 3.33
CA TYR A 14 -9.64 -14.85 3.14
C TYR A 14 -8.75 -13.68 2.77
N PHE A 15 -7.60 -13.54 3.41
CA PHE A 15 -6.63 -12.48 3.08
C PHE A 15 -6.28 -12.49 1.58
N ARG A 16 -5.91 -13.66 1.03
CA ARG A 16 -5.54 -13.80 -0.39
C ARG A 16 -6.72 -13.58 -1.32
N ALA A 17 -7.91 -14.10 -0.98
CA ALA A 17 -9.11 -13.84 -1.76
C ALA A 17 -9.43 -12.34 -1.83
N TRP A 18 -9.37 -11.65 -0.69
CA TRP A 18 -9.66 -10.22 -0.59
C TRP A 18 -8.61 -9.32 -1.25
N GLU A 19 -7.35 -9.75 -1.24
CA GLU A 19 -6.28 -9.11 -2.00
C GLU A 19 -6.56 -9.20 -3.50
N SER A 20 -6.88 -10.40 -3.99
CA SER A 20 -7.10 -10.63 -5.43
C SER A 20 -8.34 -9.93 -5.99
N ASN A 21 -9.41 -9.80 -5.21
CA ASN A 21 -10.68 -9.24 -5.69
C ASN A 21 -10.89 -7.77 -5.29
N GLY A 22 -9.90 -7.12 -4.67
CA GLY A 22 -9.95 -5.71 -4.29
C GLY A 22 -10.80 -5.38 -3.05
N THR A 23 -11.28 -6.37 -2.30
CA THR A 23 -12.08 -6.16 -1.08
C THR A 23 -11.35 -5.25 -0.07
N TRP A 24 -10.03 -5.39 0.07
CA TRP A 24 -9.23 -4.53 0.95
C TRP A 24 -9.33 -3.05 0.58
N ARG A 25 -9.34 -2.72 -0.72
CA ARG A 25 -9.47 -1.34 -1.20
C ARG A 25 -10.84 -0.77 -0.84
N VAL A 26 -11.90 -1.56 -1.00
CA VAL A 26 -13.28 -1.18 -0.65
C VAL A 26 -13.41 -0.93 0.85
N ILE A 27 -12.94 -1.85 1.69
CA ILE A 27 -12.99 -1.71 3.15
C ILE A 27 -12.22 -0.46 3.59
N ASN A 28 -10.99 -0.26 3.09
CA ASN A 28 -10.19 0.90 3.43
C ASN A 28 -10.87 2.22 3.02
N GLN A 29 -11.47 2.26 1.83
CA GLN A 29 -12.21 3.44 1.37
C GLN A 29 -13.39 3.77 2.30
N GLN A 30 -14.20 2.78 2.67
CA GLN A 30 -15.35 3.00 3.55
C GLN A 30 -14.92 3.50 4.93
N LEU A 31 -13.90 2.88 5.53
CA LEU A 31 -13.37 3.29 6.83
C LEU A 31 -12.78 4.70 6.78
N ARG A 32 -11.98 5.02 5.75
CA ARG A 32 -11.45 6.36 5.52
C ARG A 32 -12.56 7.40 5.46
N GLU A 33 -13.59 7.17 4.64
CA GLU A 33 -14.70 8.11 4.46
C GLU A 33 -15.44 8.36 5.78
N GLN A 34 -15.65 7.31 6.58
CA GLN A 34 -16.27 7.42 7.90
C GLN A 34 -15.41 8.23 8.88
N VAL A 35 -14.10 7.97 8.94
CA VAL A 35 -13.18 8.73 9.81
C VAL A 35 -13.16 10.21 9.41
N ARG A 36 -13.13 10.51 8.11
CA ARG A 36 -13.13 11.90 7.61
C ARG A 36 -14.39 12.65 7.98
N VAL A 37 -15.56 12.05 7.80
CA VAL A 37 -16.85 12.65 8.19
C VAL A 37 -16.92 12.88 9.69
N LYS A 38 -16.45 11.91 10.49
CA LYS A 38 -16.46 12.00 11.95
C LYS A 38 -15.66 13.19 12.48
N VAL A 39 -14.61 13.62 11.77
CA VAL A 39 -13.80 14.80 12.13
C VAL A 39 -14.22 16.08 11.40
N GLY A 40 -15.39 16.09 10.75
CA GLY A 40 -15.92 17.26 10.06
C GLY A 40 -15.24 17.59 8.72
N ARG A 41 -14.58 16.61 8.08
CA ARG A 41 -13.96 16.77 6.76
C ARG A 41 -14.81 16.13 5.65
N ASN A 42 -14.64 16.62 4.43
CA ASN A 42 -15.28 16.03 3.24
C ASN A 42 -14.90 14.55 3.07
N ARG A 43 -15.88 13.71 2.72
CA ARG A 43 -15.70 12.25 2.47
C ARG A 43 -14.55 11.98 1.50
N VAL A 44 -14.55 12.71 0.39
CA VAL A 44 -13.49 12.66 -0.63
C VAL A 44 -12.42 13.70 -0.27
N PRO A 45 -11.14 13.31 -0.17
CA PRO A 45 -10.05 14.26 0.05
C PRO A 45 -9.83 15.12 -1.20
N SER A 46 -9.50 16.40 -1.01
CA SER A 46 -9.20 17.34 -2.10
C SER A 46 -7.72 17.30 -2.52
N ALA A 47 -6.84 16.79 -1.67
CA ALA A 47 -5.40 16.70 -1.92
C ALA A 47 -4.82 15.44 -1.27
N GLY A 48 -3.73 14.95 -1.85
CA GLY A 48 -2.95 13.85 -1.31
C GLY A 48 -1.45 14.03 -1.55
N THR A 49 -0.65 13.37 -0.72
CA THR A 49 0.81 13.35 -0.80
C THR A 49 1.29 11.95 -1.12
N VAL A 50 2.20 11.84 -2.09
CA VAL A 50 2.86 10.58 -2.43
C VAL A 50 4.25 10.57 -1.85
N ASP A 51 4.58 9.53 -1.10
CA ASP A 51 5.96 9.26 -0.68
C ASP A 51 6.42 7.87 -1.13
N SER A 52 7.72 7.73 -1.33
CA SER A 52 8.35 6.47 -1.66
C SER A 52 9.27 5.98 -0.55
N GLN A 53 8.93 4.83 0.01
CA GLN A 53 9.68 4.21 1.09
C GLN A 53 10.33 2.91 0.62
N SER A 54 11.63 2.78 0.90
CA SER A 54 12.40 1.57 0.63
C SER A 54 12.46 0.76 1.93
N VAL A 55 12.04 -0.51 1.89
CA VAL A 55 12.00 -1.40 3.06
C VAL A 55 12.92 -2.59 2.81
N LYS A 56 13.83 -2.85 3.74
CA LYS A 56 14.73 -4.02 3.69
C LYS A 56 13.90 -5.30 3.77
N THR A 57 14.13 -6.24 2.86
CA THR A 57 13.49 -7.57 2.90
C THR A 57 14.54 -8.63 3.20
N ALA A 58 14.19 -9.60 4.05
CA ALA A 58 15.03 -10.75 4.36
C ALA A 58 14.69 -11.98 3.50
N MET A 59 13.47 -12.04 2.94
CA MET A 59 13.02 -13.14 2.07
C MET A 59 13.22 -12.80 0.59
N GLY A 60 13.60 -13.81 -0.19
CA GLY A 60 13.72 -13.75 -1.67
C GLY A 60 12.36 -13.66 -2.38
N GLY A 61 12.39 -13.32 -3.67
CA GLY A 61 11.23 -13.18 -4.54
C GLY A 61 11.57 -12.35 -5.79
N GLU A 62 10.74 -12.44 -6.84
CA GLU A 62 11.01 -11.83 -8.16
C GLU A 62 11.08 -10.29 -8.09
N GLU A 63 10.36 -9.66 -7.16
CA GLU A 63 10.36 -8.21 -6.98
C GLU A 63 11.26 -7.74 -5.83
N ILE A 64 12.57 -7.88 -5.98
CA ILE A 64 13.56 -7.35 -5.03
C ILE A 64 14.64 -6.63 -5.83
N GLY A 65 15.01 -5.42 -5.40
CA GLY A 65 16.18 -4.76 -5.96
C GLY A 65 16.94 -3.93 -4.94
N PHE A 66 17.89 -3.12 -5.40
CA PHE A 66 18.82 -2.39 -4.54
C PHE A 66 18.65 -0.88 -4.68
N ASP A 67 18.37 -0.23 -3.55
CA ASP A 67 18.38 1.22 -3.46
C ASP A 67 19.81 1.73 -3.31
N GLY A 68 20.42 2.20 -4.40
CA GLY A 68 21.78 2.74 -4.40
C GLY A 68 21.95 3.97 -3.50
N ARG A 69 20.91 4.79 -3.35
CA ARG A 69 20.96 5.99 -2.51
C ARG A 69 20.92 5.64 -1.03
N LYS A 70 20.07 4.69 -0.64
CA LYS A 70 19.93 4.25 0.77
C LYS A 70 20.82 3.06 1.15
N LYS A 71 21.49 2.45 0.17
CA LYS A 71 22.24 1.19 0.29
C LYS A 71 21.42 0.05 0.90
N VAL A 72 20.13 -0.02 0.54
CA VAL A 72 19.19 -1.03 1.06
C VAL A 72 18.78 -1.99 -0.06
N LYS A 73 19.00 -3.30 0.14
CA LYS A 73 18.38 -4.35 -0.67
C LYS A 73 16.96 -4.59 -0.16
N GLY A 74 15.96 -4.38 -1.01
CA GLY A 74 14.59 -4.28 -0.54
C GLY A 74 13.53 -4.12 -1.62
N ARG A 75 12.32 -3.84 -1.13
CA ARG A 75 11.18 -3.43 -1.96
C ARG A 75 10.93 -1.95 -1.80
N LYS A 76 10.43 -1.32 -2.85
CA LYS A 76 9.99 0.07 -2.80
C LYS A 76 8.48 0.09 -2.75
N ARG A 77 7.92 0.73 -1.73
CA ARG A 77 6.50 1.03 -1.64
C ARG A 77 6.28 2.51 -1.90
N ARG A 78 5.31 2.85 -2.73
CA ARG A 78 4.78 4.20 -2.89
C ARG A 78 3.44 4.26 -2.20
N ILE A 79 3.31 5.18 -1.26
CA ILE A 79 2.09 5.35 -0.46
C ILE A 79 1.49 6.70 -0.85
N LEU A 80 0.23 6.70 -1.24
CA LEU A 80 -0.57 7.91 -1.40
C LEU A 80 -1.43 8.07 -0.14
N VAL A 81 -1.26 9.20 0.54
CA VAL A 81 -2.06 9.56 1.73
C VAL A 81 -2.79 10.87 1.52
N ASP A 82 -3.90 11.08 2.21
CA ASP A 82 -4.55 12.40 2.26
C ASP A 82 -3.91 13.35 3.28
N THR A 83 -4.48 14.54 3.41
CA THR A 83 -4.05 15.58 4.36
C THR A 83 -4.17 15.17 5.84
N MET A 84 -4.88 14.09 6.15
CA MET A 84 -5.00 13.53 7.51
C MET A 84 -4.06 12.34 7.72
N GLY A 85 -3.28 11.95 6.70
CA GLY A 85 -2.43 10.76 6.72
C GLY A 85 -3.20 9.46 6.46
N LEU A 86 -4.45 9.50 6.01
CA LEU A 86 -5.23 8.31 5.67
C LEU A 86 -4.80 7.77 4.32
N ILE A 87 -4.59 6.45 4.22
CA ILE A 87 -4.10 5.79 3.01
C ILE A 87 -5.20 5.82 1.93
N LEU A 88 -4.85 6.38 0.77
CA LEU A 88 -5.70 6.40 -0.42
C LEU A 88 -5.39 5.22 -1.34
N ASP A 89 -4.11 4.98 -1.60
CA ASP A 89 -3.65 3.83 -2.36
C ASP A 89 -2.21 3.48 -1.99
N LEU A 90 -1.81 2.25 -2.31
CA LEU A 90 -0.48 1.71 -2.07
C LEU A 90 -0.04 0.93 -3.30
N TRP A 91 1.16 1.20 -3.77
CA TRP A 91 1.80 0.38 -4.79
C TRP A 91 3.16 -0.11 -4.32
N VAL A 92 3.40 -1.41 -4.44
CA VAL A 92 4.69 -2.03 -4.16
C VAL A 92 5.28 -2.47 -5.47
N CYS A 93 6.54 -2.13 -5.71
CA CYS A 93 7.26 -2.58 -6.87
C CYS A 93 8.66 -3.08 -6.50
N ALA A 94 9.21 -3.91 -7.38
CA ALA A 94 10.63 -4.21 -7.40
C ALA A 94 11.43 -2.91 -7.54
N PHE A 95 12.65 -2.89 -7.00
CA PHE A 95 13.58 -1.81 -7.33
C PHE A 95 14.03 -1.99 -8.78
N MET A 96 13.37 -1.32 -9.71
CA MET A 96 13.81 -1.15 -11.09
C MET A 96 14.00 0.35 -11.34
N GLU A 97 15.24 0.78 -11.57
CA GLU A 97 15.48 2.11 -12.13
C GLU A 97 14.91 2.16 -13.55
N ARG A 98 13.92 3.04 -13.75
CA ARG A 98 13.19 3.37 -15.00
C ARG A 98 12.14 2.36 -15.47
N ASN A 99 10.86 2.75 -15.29
CA ASN A 99 9.81 2.40 -16.25
C ASN A 99 9.37 3.70 -16.99
N PRO A 100 9.82 3.92 -18.23
CA PRO A 100 9.54 5.15 -19.00
C PRO A 100 8.09 5.27 -19.50
N GLN A 101 7.23 4.26 -19.31
CA GLN A 101 5.86 4.28 -19.85
C GLN A 101 4.85 5.02 -18.94
N ILE A 102 5.12 5.16 -17.64
CA ILE A 102 4.16 5.74 -16.67
C ILE A 102 4.15 7.29 -16.68
N ILE A 103 5.15 7.94 -17.27
CA ILE A 103 5.23 9.43 -17.31
C ILE A 103 4.34 10.02 -18.42
N LYS A 104 3.86 9.22 -19.39
CA LYS A 104 3.07 9.74 -20.51
C LYS A 104 1.61 10.07 -20.18
N GLU A 105 1.08 9.63 -19.03
CA GLU A 105 -0.32 9.89 -18.64
C GLU A 105 -0.49 11.11 -17.71
N TRP A 106 0.59 11.82 -17.39
CA TRP A 106 0.59 12.96 -16.46
C TRP A 106 1.26 14.22 -17.02
N ASN A 107 1.29 14.36 -18.35
CA ASN A 107 1.60 15.60 -19.06
C ASN A 107 0.45 16.00 -19.97
#